data_AF-A0A2N9Y237-F1
#
_entry.id   AF-A0A2N9Y237-F1
#
_cell.length_a   1.000
_cell.length_b   1.000
_cell.length_c   1.000
_cell.angle_alpha   90.00
_cell.angle_beta   90.00
_cell.angle_gamma   90.00
#
_symmetry.space_group_name_H-M   'P 1'
#
loop_
_entity.id
_entity.type
_entity.pdbx_description
1 polymer ?
#
loop_
_entity_poly.entity_id
_entity_poly.type
_entity_poly.pdbx_seq_one_letter_code
_entity_poly.pdbx_strand_id
1 'polypeptide(L)'
;MIQESSADKRQSLYLYTDEGSYEPLARIDRNSNQEQHIYYFHTDLNGMPEELTDEAGEIVWECSYQLWGKPIQEIAHTEIQQNLRYQGQYLDRETGLHYNTFRYYDPDTGRFTQPDPIGLNGGFNLYQYAPNALMLIDPWRWSCGIADSINWKGFNPRKNPSTGKKGLQTHFEKHGHEFGNIT
;
A
#
# COMPACT_ATOMS: atom_id res chain seq x y z
N MET A 1 -9.59 7.45 -0.24
CA MET A 1 -9.11 8.71 0.39
C MET A 1 -8.49 8.36 1.73
N ILE A 2 -7.21 8.69 1.94
CA ILE A 2 -6.47 8.46 3.19
C ILE A 2 -6.06 9.82 3.75
N GLN A 3 -6.19 10.01 5.07
CA GLN A 3 -5.82 11.25 5.75
C GLN A 3 -4.73 10.97 6.80
N GLU A 4 -3.72 11.81 6.79
CA GLU A 4 -2.64 11.87 7.79
C GLU A 4 -2.76 13.17 8.58
N SER A 5 -2.47 13.12 9.88
CA SER A 5 -2.40 14.30 10.75
C SER A 5 -1.13 14.28 11.57
N SER A 6 -0.31 15.31 11.42
CA SER A 6 0.91 15.49 12.22
C SER A 6 0.61 16.23 13.53
N ALA A 7 1.50 16.06 14.53
CA ALA A 7 1.45 16.74 15.82
C ALA A 7 1.38 18.27 15.68
N ASP A 8 1.96 18.82 14.61
CA ASP A 8 1.94 20.26 14.29
C ASP A 8 0.64 20.75 13.64
N LYS A 9 -0.44 19.97 13.73
CA LYS A 9 -1.75 20.23 13.08
C LYS A 9 -1.70 20.33 11.56
N ARG A 10 -0.61 19.90 10.92
CA ARG A 10 -0.55 19.69 9.47
C ARG A 10 -1.41 18.48 9.14
N GLN A 11 -2.33 18.64 8.21
CA GLN A 11 -3.18 17.55 7.71
C GLN A 11 -2.84 17.30 6.26
N SER A 12 -2.61 16.05 5.89
CA SER A 12 -2.32 15.66 4.52
C SER A 12 -3.39 14.69 4.04
N LEU A 13 -3.98 15.00 2.89
CA LEU A 13 -5.04 14.21 2.29
C LEU A 13 -4.60 13.64 0.96
N TYR A 14 -4.68 12.33 0.81
CA TYR A 14 -4.28 11.64 -0.42
C TYR A 14 -5.51 11.24 -1.25
N LEU A 15 -5.47 11.66 -2.51
CA LEU A 15 -6.41 11.31 -3.58
C LEU A 15 -5.77 10.26 -4.49
N TYR A 16 -6.57 9.27 -4.90
CA TYR A 16 -6.15 8.14 -5.73
C TYR A 16 -6.95 8.13 -7.02
N THR A 17 -6.44 7.48 -8.08
CA THR A 17 -7.04 7.52 -9.42
C THR A 17 -8.47 6.97 -9.44
N ASP A 18 -8.70 5.82 -8.79
CA ASP A 18 -9.95 5.06 -8.85
C ASP A 18 -10.30 4.42 -7.50
N GLU A 19 -11.55 4.00 -7.35
CA GLU A 19 -11.98 3.20 -6.20
C GLU A 19 -11.29 1.83 -6.20
N GLY A 20 -10.41 1.60 -5.22
CA GLY A 20 -9.63 0.36 -5.10
C GLY A 20 -8.24 0.43 -5.73
N SER A 21 -7.90 1.53 -6.42
CA SER A 21 -6.53 1.83 -6.81
C SER A 21 -5.76 2.43 -5.63
N TYR A 22 -4.48 2.09 -5.55
CA TYR A 22 -3.54 2.70 -4.61
C TYR A 22 -2.53 3.60 -5.35
N GLU A 23 -2.76 3.88 -6.63
CA GLU A 23 -1.98 4.85 -7.39
C GLU A 23 -2.35 6.28 -6.95
N PRO A 24 -1.41 7.02 -6.36
CA PRO A 24 -1.68 8.35 -5.85
C PRO A 24 -1.78 9.36 -7.00
N LEU A 25 -2.80 10.20 -6.96
CA LEU A 25 -3.05 11.25 -7.95
C LEU A 25 -2.63 12.61 -7.42
N ALA A 26 -3.10 12.96 -6.22
CA ALA A 26 -2.83 14.26 -5.62
C ALA A 26 -2.78 14.18 -4.09
N ARG A 27 -2.08 15.15 -3.50
CA ARG A 27 -1.99 15.38 -2.07
C ARG A 27 -2.45 16.80 -1.76
N ILE A 28 -3.35 16.94 -0.78
CA ILE A 28 -3.79 18.25 -0.29
C ILE A 28 -3.27 18.42 1.12
N ASP A 29 -2.38 19.38 1.32
CA ASP A 29 -1.87 19.73 2.63
C ASP A 29 -2.58 20.94 3.19
N ARG A 30 -3.06 20.82 4.42
CA ARG A 30 -3.66 21.91 5.18
C ARG A 30 -2.77 22.28 6.35
N ASN A 31 -2.36 23.55 6.39
CA ASN A 31 -1.57 24.08 7.49
C ASN A 31 -2.46 24.55 8.66
N SER A 32 -1.82 24.98 9.76
CA SER A 32 -2.50 25.50 10.96
C SER A 32 -3.31 26.77 10.69
N ASN A 33 -2.95 27.55 9.67
CA ASN A 33 -3.66 28.74 9.23
C ASN A 33 -4.85 28.42 8.29
N GLN A 34 -5.15 27.14 8.09
CA GLN A 34 -6.18 26.63 7.18
C GLN A 34 -5.92 26.89 5.69
N GLU A 35 -4.74 27.38 5.31
CA GLU A 35 -4.33 27.42 3.90
C GLU A 35 -4.15 26.00 3.40
N GLN A 36 -4.57 25.79 2.15
CA GLN A 36 -4.50 24.51 1.47
C GLN A 36 -3.53 24.64 0.31
N HIS A 37 -2.65 23.66 0.18
CA HIS A 37 -1.75 23.52 -0.95
C HIS A 37 -2.01 22.18 -1.60
N ILE A 38 -2.20 22.19 -2.92
CA ILE A 38 -2.41 20.99 -3.72
C ILE A 38 -1.09 20.63 -4.38
N TYR A 39 -0.77 19.34 -4.31
CA TYR A 39 0.39 18.75 -4.97
C TYR A 39 -0.05 17.58 -5.85
N TYR A 40 0.63 17.40 -6.97
CA TYR A 40 0.31 16.38 -7.97
C TYR A 40 1.44 15.37 -8.07
N PHE A 41 1.08 14.09 -8.00
CA PHE A 41 2.04 13.00 -8.10
C PHE A 41 2.34 12.67 -9.56
N HIS A 42 3.61 12.39 -9.84
CA HIS A 42 4.06 11.75 -11.06
C HIS A 42 4.64 10.39 -10.70
N THR A 43 4.03 9.35 -11.22
CA THR A 43 4.29 7.96 -10.86
C THR A 43 4.98 7.20 -11.99
N ASP A 44 5.82 6.23 -11.61
CA ASP A 44 6.29 5.18 -12.53
C ASP A 44 5.12 4.22 -12.88
N LEU A 45 5.31 3.34 -13.86
CA LEU A 45 4.32 2.37 -14.36
C LEU A 45 3.74 1.44 -13.27
N ASN A 46 4.49 1.23 -12.19
CA ASN A 46 4.06 0.43 -11.04
C ASN A 46 3.31 1.27 -9.97
N GLY A 47 3.05 2.55 -10.24
CA GLY A 47 2.39 3.51 -9.35
C GLY A 47 3.29 4.05 -8.22
N MET A 48 4.60 3.85 -8.29
CA MET A 48 5.56 4.41 -7.33
C MET A 48 5.78 5.90 -7.61
N PRO A 49 5.60 6.80 -6.62
CA PRO A 49 5.86 8.23 -6.78
C PRO A 49 7.33 8.54 -7.06
N GLU A 50 7.61 9.15 -8.21
CA GLU A 50 8.94 9.64 -8.58
C GLU A 50 9.06 11.15 -8.42
N GLU A 51 7.99 11.91 -8.69
CA GLU A 51 8.01 13.37 -8.54
C GLU A 51 6.70 13.88 -7.93
N LEU A 52 6.78 15.07 -7.33
CA LEU A 52 5.67 15.81 -6.78
C LEU A 52 5.79 17.27 -7.23
N THR A 53 4.75 17.79 -7.87
CA THR A 53 4.71 19.19 -8.32
C THR A 53 3.65 19.99 -7.58
N ASP A 54 3.85 21.29 -7.44
CA ASP A 54 2.85 22.21 -6.90
C ASP A 54 1.80 22.65 -7.95
N GLU A 55 0.94 23.59 -7.57
CA GLU A 55 -0.11 24.17 -8.42
C GLU A 55 0.44 24.97 -9.62
N ALA A 56 1.69 25.45 -9.53
CA ALA A 56 2.37 26.14 -10.62
C ALA A 56 3.09 25.17 -11.57
N GLY A 57 3.20 23.89 -11.19
CA GLY A 57 3.91 22.85 -11.94
C GLY A 57 5.40 22.78 -11.60
N GLU A 58 5.84 23.45 -10.53
CA GLU A 58 7.23 23.39 -10.08
C GLU A 58 7.46 22.13 -9.24
N ILE A 59 8.61 21.48 -9.42
CA ILE A 59 8.98 20.26 -8.68
C ILE A 59 9.29 20.64 -7.23
N VAL A 60 8.53 20.08 -6.29
CA VAL A 60 8.71 20.30 -4.85
C VAL A 60 9.41 19.12 -4.16
N TRP A 61 9.33 17.93 -4.76
CA TRP A 61 9.99 16.73 -4.29
C TRP A 61 10.19 15.76 -5.46
N GLU A 62 11.32 15.05 -5.45
CA GLU A 62 11.62 13.99 -6.42
C GLU A 62 12.42 12.88 -5.77
N CYS A 63 12.29 11.66 -6.29
CA CYS A 63 12.98 10.49 -5.80
C CYS A 63 13.22 9.47 -6.93
N SER A 64 14.44 8.97 -7.01
CA SER A 64 14.80 7.85 -7.90
C SER A 64 15.00 6.58 -7.08
N TYR A 65 14.63 5.42 -7.64
CA TYR A 65 14.62 4.16 -6.91
C TYR A 65 15.41 3.06 -7.60
N GLN A 66 15.87 2.09 -6.79
CA GLN A 66 16.31 0.79 -7.27
C GLN A 66 15.10 -0.10 -7.58
N LEU A 67 15.36 -1.26 -8.20
CA LEU A 67 14.35 -2.21 -8.66
C LEU A 67 13.32 -2.63 -7.60
N TRP A 68 13.71 -2.65 -6.32
CA TRP A 68 12.88 -3.09 -5.19
C TRP A 68 12.36 -1.92 -4.34
N GLY A 69 12.40 -0.69 -4.87
CA GLY A 69 11.82 0.49 -4.22
C GLY A 69 12.73 1.14 -3.19
N LYS A 70 14.01 0.73 -3.12
CA LYS A 70 15.00 1.43 -2.30
C LYS A 70 15.33 2.78 -2.94
N PRO A 71 15.19 3.92 -2.23
CA PRO A 71 15.57 5.22 -2.78
C PRO A 71 17.08 5.27 -3.02
N ILE A 72 17.48 5.64 -4.24
CA ILE A 72 18.86 5.98 -4.61
C ILE A 72 19.15 7.43 -4.22
N GLN A 73 18.20 8.31 -4.52
CA GLN A 73 18.29 9.73 -4.29
C GLN A 73 16.88 10.25 -4.00
N GLU A 74 16.72 10.99 -2.91
CA GLU A 74 15.49 11.68 -2.55
C GLU A 74 15.84 13.16 -2.34
N ILE A 75 15.17 14.05 -3.07
CA ILE A 75 15.41 15.50 -3.02
C ILE A 75 14.10 16.18 -2.67
N ALA A 76 14.11 16.97 -1.60
CA ALA A 76 13.02 17.87 -1.26
C ALA A 76 13.46 19.31 -1.60
N HIS A 77 12.81 19.92 -2.58
CA HIS A 77 13.07 21.30 -2.99
C HIS A 77 12.37 22.32 -2.08
N THR A 78 11.35 21.85 -1.34
CA THR A 78 10.65 22.61 -0.29
C THR A 78 10.56 21.78 1.00
N GLU A 79 10.03 22.37 2.08
CA GLU A 79 9.82 21.68 3.37
C GLU A 79 8.63 20.68 3.33
N ILE A 80 8.66 19.75 2.37
CA ILE A 80 7.68 18.69 2.22
C ILE A 80 8.31 17.32 2.47
N GLN A 81 7.59 16.48 3.20
CA GLN A 81 7.98 15.08 3.43
C GLN A 81 6.98 14.17 2.73
N GLN A 82 7.44 13.45 1.71
CA GLN A 82 6.65 12.46 0.99
C GLN A 82 7.06 11.03 1.38
N ASN A 83 6.12 10.26 1.91
CA ASN A 83 6.36 8.94 2.46
C ASN A 83 5.67 7.82 1.66
N LEU A 84 4.81 8.10 0.68
CA LEU A 84 4.26 7.07 -0.20
C LEU A 84 5.38 6.38 -1.00
N ARG A 85 5.28 5.06 -1.14
CA ARG A 85 6.22 4.21 -1.90
C ARG A 85 5.42 3.45 -2.96
N TYR A 86 5.73 2.17 -3.21
CA TYR A 86 4.85 1.35 -4.05
C TYR A 86 3.40 1.46 -3.62
N GLN A 87 2.48 1.18 -4.54
CA GLN A 87 1.05 1.20 -4.28
C GLN A 87 0.68 0.51 -2.95
N GLY A 88 0.08 1.27 -2.04
CA GLY A 88 -0.34 0.82 -0.71
C GLY A 88 0.76 0.74 0.35
N GLN A 89 1.99 1.18 0.03
CA GLN A 89 3.11 1.23 0.96
C GLN A 89 3.37 2.64 1.48
N TYR A 90 3.75 2.72 2.75
CA TYR A 90 4.14 3.95 3.42
C TYR A 90 5.53 3.78 4.04
N LEU A 91 6.46 4.68 3.73
CA LEU A 91 7.80 4.69 4.31
C LEU A 91 7.72 5.06 5.78
N ASP A 92 8.19 4.16 6.63
CA ASP A 92 8.58 4.49 7.98
C ASP A 92 10.01 5.02 7.97
N ARG A 93 10.18 6.33 8.18
CA ARG A 93 11.50 6.98 8.15
C ARG A 93 12.38 6.60 9.33
N GLU A 94 11.82 6.09 10.43
CA GLU A 94 12.63 5.68 11.60
C GLU A 94 13.39 4.38 11.31
N THR A 95 12.75 3.44 10.61
CA THR A 95 13.31 2.13 10.31
C THR A 95 13.87 2.02 8.89
N GLY A 96 13.42 2.88 7.97
CA GLY A 96 13.66 2.76 6.54
C GLY A 96 12.83 1.66 5.85
N LEU A 97 11.97 0.97 6.61
CA LEU A 97 11.09 -0.08 6.09
C LEU A 97 9.81 0.54 5.53
N HIS A 98 9.18 -0.17 4.60
CA HIS A 98 7.90 0.26 4.04
C HIS A 98 6.78 -0.49 4.75
N TYR A 99 5.97 0.23 5.51
CA TYR A 99 4.77 -0.31 6.10
C TYR A 99 3.73 -0.58 5.00
N ASN A 100 3.23 -1.81 5.00
CA ASN A 100 2.20 -2.28 4.09
C ASN A 100 1.15 -2.98 4.95
N THR A 101 0.21 -2.21 5.53
CA THR A 101 -0.93 -2.49 6.45
C THR A 101 -0.83 -3.60 7.50
N PHE A 102 -0.23 -4.76 7.21
CA PHE A 102 -0.03 -5.86 8.16
C PHE A 102 1.44 -6.30 8.24
N ARG A 103 2.30 -5.85 7.30
CA ARG A 103 3.70 -6.26 7.22
C ARG A 103 4.60 -5.08 6.88
N TYR A 104 5.84 -5.15 7.36
CA TYR A 104 6.92 -4.29 6.90
C TYR A 104 7.66 -4.96 5.76
N TYR A 105 7.84 -4.19 4.69
CA TYR A 105 8.63 -4.56 3.53
C TYR A 105 10.01 -3.93 3.63
N ASP A 106 11.03 -4.74 3.40
CA ASP A 106 12.42 -4.34 3.32
C ASP A 106 12.80 -4.10 1.85
N PRO A 107 13.01 -2.83 1.44
CA PRO A 107 13.36 -2.51 0.06
C PRO A 107 14.79 -2.91 -0.32
N ASP A 108 15.68 -3.18 0.65
CA ASP A 108 17.03 -3.68 0.36
C ASP A 108 17.00 -5.12 -0.16
N THR A 109 16.13 -5.95 0.43
CA THR A 109 16.04 -7.38 0.10
C THR A 109 14.87 -7.72 -0.83
N GLY A 110 13.94 -6.79 -1.01
CA GLY A 110 12.74 -6.97 -1.84
C GLY A 110 11.72 -7.91 -1.24
N ARG A 111 11.63 -7.97 0.11
CA ARG A 111 10.83 -8.98 0.83
C ARG A 111 10.14 -8.40 2.06
N PHE A 112 9.10 -9.06 2.53
CA PHE A 112 8.55 -8.78 3.85
C PHE A 112 9.50 -9.26 4.95
N THR A 113 9.51 -8.54 6.09
CA THR A 113 10.26 -8.93 7.28
C THR A 113 9.49 -9.94 8.14
N GLN A 114 8.17 -10.00 7.99
CA GLN A 114 7.30 -10.96 8.68
C GLN A 114 6.71 -12.00 7.73
N PRO A 115 6.51 -13.24 8.19
CA PRO A 115 5.83 -14.26 7.41
C PRO A 115 4.37 -13.88 7.16
N ASP A 116 3.81 -14.36 6.05
CA ASP A 116 2.43 -14.14 5.69
C ASP A 116 1.47 -14.64 6.79
N PRO A 117 0.58 -13.77 7.34
CA PRO A 117 -0.40 -14.15 8.35
C PRO A 117 -1.34 -15.28 7.89
N ILE A 118 -1.55 -15.44 6.58
CA ILE A 118 -2.41 -16.50 6.03
C ILE A 118 -1.67 -17.85 5.89
N GLY A 119 -0.38 -17.87 6.21
CA GLY A 119 0.48 -19.04 6.16
C GLY A 119 0.65 -19.56 4.72
N LEU A 120 0.84 -20.88 4.58
CA LEU A 120 1.10 -21.54 3.29
C LEU A 120 -0.01 -21.34 2.24
N ASN A 121 -1.17 -20.84 2.66
CA ASN A 121 -2.30 -20.55 1.78
C ASN A 121 -2.05 -19.28 0.93
N GLY A 122 -1.06 -18.45 1.28
CA GLY A 122 -0.59 -17.30 0.50
C GLY A 122 0.52 -17.62 -0.50
N GLY A 123 0.95 -18.88 -0.54
CA GLY A 123 2.02 -19.37 -1.40
C GLY A 123 3.15 -20.03 -0.60
N PHE A 124 4.09 -20.62 -1.32
CA PHE A 124 5.23 -21.32 -0.70
C PHE A 124 6.25 -20.35 -0.08
N ASN A 125 6.29 -19.09 -0.53
CA ASN A 125 7.20 -18.07 -0.01
C ASN A 125 6.44 -17.04 0.84
N LEU A 126 6.46 -17.25 2.15
CA LEU A 126 5.74 -16.41 3.12
C LEU A 126 6.27 -14.98 3.24
N TYR A 127 7.44 -14.69 2.66
CA TYR A 127 8.10 -13.39 2.72
C TYR A 127 8.08 -12.65 1.37
N GLN A 128 7.44 -13.22 0.35
CA GLN A 128 7.41 -12.62 -0.98
C GLN A 128 6.47 -11.42 -1.03
N TYR A 129 6.92 -10.31 -1.63
CA TYR A 129 6.08 -9.14 -1.89
C TYR A 129 5.15 -9.38 -3.10
N ALA A 130 5.73 -9.69 -4.25
CA ALA A 130 4.99 -10.08 -5.45
C ALA A 130 5.84 -11.07 -6.29
N PRO A 131 5.25 -11.87 -7.18
CA PRO A 131 6.00 -12.66 -8.17
C PRO A 131 6.78 -11.79 -9.13
N ASN A 132 6.26 -10.59 -9.41
CA ASN A 132 6.89 -9.59 -10.25
C ASN A 132 6.50 -8.19 -9.76
N ALA A 133 7.41 -7.50 -9.07
CA ALA A 133 7.14 -6.16 -8.52
C ALA A 133 6.94 -5.07 -9.58
N LEU A 134 7.34 -5.31 -10.84
CA LEU A 134 7.15 -4.33 -11.93
C LEU A 134 5.76 -4.40 -12.56
N MET A 135 5.05 -5.53 -12.45
CA MET A 135 3.77 -5.76 -13.14
C MET A 135 2.64 -6.21 -12.23
N LEU A 136 2.95 -6.72 -11.05
CA LEU A 136 1.98 -7.29 -10.13
C LEU A 136 2.10 -6.57 -8.79
N ILE A 137 1.14 -5.71 -8.54
CA ILE A 137 0.80 -5.22 -7.21
C ILE A 137 0.12 -6.40 -6.50
N ASP A 138 0.33 -6.59 -5.20
CA ASP A 138 -0.52 -7.47 -4.39
C ASP A 138 -1.78 -6.68 -4.00
N PRO A 139 -2.90 -6.77 -4.77
CA PRO A 139 -4.00 -5.82 -4.64
C PRO A 139 -4.89 -6.19 -3.45
N TRP A 140 -4.86 -7.45 -3.01
CA TRP A 140 -5.64 -7.98 -1.90
C TRP A 140 -4.82 -8.12 -0.62
N ARG A 141 -3.49 -7.96 -0.72
CA ARG A 141 -2.55 -7.84 0.40
C ARG A 141 -2.53 -9.07 1.32
N TRP A 142 -3.13 -10.16 0.84
CA TRP A 142 -3.29 -11.49 1.45
C TRP A 142 -3.07 -12.63 0.44
N SER A 143 -2.84 -12.34 -0.84
CA SER A 143 -2.47 -13.36 -1.81
C SER A 143 -1.96 -12.70 -3.08
N CYS A 144 -0.81 -13.18 -3.57
CA CYS A 144 -0.44 -13.00 -4.96
C CYS A 144 -1.59 -13.48 -5.87
N GLY A 145 -2.33 -12.55 -6.45
CA GLY A 145 -3.37 -12.79 -7.42
C GLY A 145 -3.27 -11.73 -8.51
N ILE A 146 -3.07 -12.19 -9.75
CA ILE A 146 -3.07 -11.36 -10.96
C ILE A 146 -4.39 -10.59 -11.02
N ALA A 147 -4.31 -9.27 -11.13
CA ALA A 147 -5.47 -8.41 -11.33
C ALA A 147 -6.20 -8.81 -12.64
N ASP A 148 -7.43 -9.25 -12.46
CA ASP A 148 -8.57 -9.29 -13.38
C ASP A 148 -8.34 -9.75 -14.84
N SER A 149 -8.59 -11.05 -15.07
CA SER A 149 -9.52 -11.53 -16.14
C SER A 149 -9.51 -13.06 -16.29
N ILE A 150 -9.79 -13.82 -15.22
CA ILE A 150 -10.19 -15.22 -15.39
C ILE A 150 -11.49 -15.46 -14.63
N ASN A 151 -12.57 -15.55 -15.41
CA ASN A 151 -13.91 -15.92 -14.98
C ASN A 151 -13.85 -17.32 -14.33
N TRP A 152 -13.61 -17.37 -13.01
CA TRP A 152 -13.47 -18.62 -12.27
C TRP A 152 -14.85 -19.25 -12.02
N LYS A 153 -15.43 -19.83 -13.08
CA LYS A 153 -16.50 -20.81 -12.95
C LYS A 153 -15.90 -22.12 -12.44
N GLY A 154 -15.67 -22.24 -11.14
CA GLY A 154 -15.19 -23.50 -10.57
C GLY A 154 -14.91 -23.59 -9.07
N PHE A 155 -14.94 -22.51 -8.29
CA PHE A 155 -14.61 -22.60 -6.86
C PHE A 155 -15.86 -22.99 -6.09
N ASN A 156 -16.04 -24.29 -5.88
CA ASN A 156 -17.00 -24.78 -4.90
C ASN A 156 -16.21 -25.24 -3.66
N PRO A 157 -15.97 -24.37 -2.67
CA PRO A 157 -15.33 -24.78 -1.43
C PRO A 157 -16.26 -25.79 -0.76
N ARG A 158 -15.82 -27.07 -0.70
CA ARG A 158 -16.61 -28.17 -0.13
C ARG A 158 -17.12 -27.76 1.24
N LYS A 159 -18.45 -27.77 1.40
CA LYS A 159 -19.13 -27.56 2.69
C LYS A 159 -18.70 -28.66 3.65
N ASN A 160 -18.40 -28.29 4.89
CA ASN A 160 -18.15 -29.28 5.93
C ASN A 160 -19.48 -30.04 6.23
N PRO A 161 -19.55 -31.38 6.07
CA PRO A 161 -20.80 -32.13 6.18
C PRO A 161 -21.45 -32.07 7.58
N SER A 162 -20.68 -31.76 8.63
CA SER A 162 -21.18 -31.72 10.00
C SER A 162 -21.76 -30.38 10.43
N THR A 163 -21.36 -29.27 9.79
CA THR A 163 -21.75 -27.91 10.21
C THR A 163 -22.39 -27.08 9.09
N GLY A 164 -22.32 -27.52 7.84
CA GLY A 164 -22.89 -26.81 6.68
C GLY A 164 -22.20 -25.50 6.30
N LYS A 165 -21.23 -25.04 7.10
CA LYS A 165 -20.50 -23.77 6.92
C LYS A 165 -19.25 -23.98 6.04
N LYS A 166 -18.85 -22.93 5.31
CA LYS A 166 -17.61 -22.89 4.51
C LYS A 166 -16.42 -22.60 5.44
N GLY A 167 -15.24 -23.13 5.13
CA GLY A 167 -14.04 -23.01 6.00
C GLY A 167 -13.64 -21.56 6.38
N LEU A 168 -13.94 -20.60 5.51
CA LEU A 168 -13.77 -19.16 5.78
C LEU A 168 -14.62 -18.66 6.94
N GLN A 169 -15.86 -19.15 7.05
CA GLN A 169 -16.83 -18.74 8.05
C GLN A 169 -16.44 -19.24 9.44
N THR A 170 -15.87 -20.45 9.52
CA THR A 170 -15.35 -21.02 10.77
C THR A 170 -14.07 -20.35 11.27
N HIS A 171 -13.26 -19.76 10.40
CA HIS A 171 -12.04 -19.05 10.81
C HIS A 171 -12.38 -17.65 11.36
N PHE A 172 -13.28 -16.92 10.70
CA PHE A 172 -13.79 -15.63 11.17
C PHE A 172 -14.55 -15.74 12.51
N GLU A 173 -15.40 -16.76 12.69
CA GLU A 173 -16.09 -16.99 13.97
C GLU A 173 -15.13 -17.33 15.12
N LYS A 174 -13.94 -17.85 14.83
CA LYS A 174 -12.96 -18.28 15.84
C LYS A 174 -11.99 -17.16 16.27
N HIS A 175 -11.67 -16.24 15.37
CA HIS A 175 -10.64 -15.21 15.61
C HIS A 175 -11.08 -13.78 15.27
N GLY A 176 -12.24 -13.58 14.66
CA GLY A 176 -12.74 -12.27 14.20
C GLY A 176 -13.15 -11.31 15.33
N HIS A 177 -13.26 -11.79 16.57
CA HIS A 177 -13.54 -10.95 17.73
C HIS A 177 -12.30 -10.28 18.33
N GLU A 178 -11.09 -10.70 17.94
CA GLU A 178 -9.81 -10.14 18.45
C GLU A 178 -9.37 -8.88 17.68
N PHE A 179 -9.95 -8.65 16.50
CA PHE A 179 -9.68 -7.49 15.66
C PHE A 179 -11.00 -6.74 15.55
N GLY A 180 -11.15 -5.65 16.32
CA GLY A 180 -12.40 -4.89 16.43
C GLY A 180 -13.07 -4.58 15.09
N ASN A 181 -14.39 -4.45 15.11
CA ASN A 181 -15.24 -4.29 13.94
C ASN A 181 -14.71 -3.20 12.98
N ILE A 182 -14.39 -3.61 11.75
CA ILE A 182 -14.14 -2.71 10.63
C ILE A 182 -15.49 -2.51 9.94
N THR A 183 -16.11 -1.35 10.20
CA THR A 183 -17.25 -0.83 9.41
C THR A 183 -16.76 -0.18 8.13
#